data_AF-A0A920TQI8-F1
#
_entry.id   AF-A0A920TQI8-F1
#
_cell.length_a   1.000
_cell.length_b   1.000
_cell.length_c   1.000
_cell.angle_alpha   90.00
_cell.angle_beta   90.00
_cell.angle_gamma   90.00
#
_symmetry.space_group_name_H-M   'P 1'
#
loop_
_entity.id
_entity.type
_entity.pdbx_description
1 polymer ?
#
loop_
_entity_poly.entity_id
_entity_poly.type
_entity_poly.pdbx_seq_one_letter_code
_entity_poly.pdbx_strand_id
1 'polypeptide(L)' 'METLYVTKEFFNKTIKSKFLESRNNNMYINNESRENYLFNSSINGIEQSDLILLIGSNPRYEATILNAE' A
#
# COMPACT_ATOMS: atom_id res chain seq x y z
N MET A 1 4.14 -11.55 6.17
CA MET A 1 2.94 -12.01 5.44
C MET A 1 2.28 -13.19 6.14
N GLU A 2 3.03 -14.21 6.52
CA GLU A 2 2.51 -15.42 7.19
C GLU A 2 1.81 -15.10 8.51
N THR A 3 2.40 -14.26 9.37
CA THR A 3 1.76 -13.83 10.62
C THR A 3 0.43 -13.12 10.38
N LEU A 4 0.37 -12.20 9.41
CA LEU A 4 -0.86 -11.50 9.05
C LEU A 4 -1.92 -12.47 8.53
N TYR A 5 -1.52 -13.45 7.72
CA TYR A 5 -2.40 -14.49 7.21
C TYR A 5 -2.97 -15.35 8.35
N VAL A 6 -2.11 -15.85 9.26
CA VAL A 6 -2.55 -16.64 10.41
C VAL A 6 -3.46 -15.84 11.32
N THR A 7 -3.16 -14.57 11.60
CA THR A 7 -4.03 -13.68 12.38
C THR A 7 -5.39 -13.48 11.71
N LYS A 8 -5.41 -13.26 10.38
CA LYS A 8 -6.66 -13.17 9.61
C LYS A 8 -7.49 -14.45 9.70
N GLU A 9 -6.84 -15.61 9.55
CA GLU A 9 -7.50 -16.90 9.69
C GLU A 9 -8.03 -17.13 11.11
N PHE A 10 -7.28 -16.73 12.14
CA PHE A 10 -7.71 -16.80 13.53
C PHE A 10 -8.97 -15.96 13.80
N PHE A 11 -9.00 -14.71 13.33
CA PHE A 11 -10.18 -13.84 13.48
C PHE A 11 -11.40 -14.39 12.74
N ASN A 12 -11.22 -14.89 11.52
CA ASN A 12 -12.31 -15.43 10.71
C ASN A 12 -12.84 -16.75 11.26
N LYS A 13 -11.97 -17.69 11.64
CA LYS A 13 -12.35 -19.06 12.02
C LYS A 13 -12.69 -19.20 13.49
N THR A 14 -11.97 -18.52 14.38
CA THR A 14 -12.11 -18.68 15.83
C THR A 14 -13.05 -17.62 16.41
N ILE A 15 -12.73 -16.34 16.19
CA ILE A 15 -13.49 -15.21 16.74
C ILE A 15 -14.78 -14.96 15.94
N LYS A 16 -14.88 -15.47 14.71
CA LYS A 16 -15.98 -15.23 13.75
C LYS A 16 -16.21 -13.74 13.50
N SER A 17 -15.14 -12.94 13.57
CA SER A 17 -15.17 -11.50 13.34
C SER A 17 -14.48 -11.17 12.03
N LYS A 18 -15.09 -10.27 11.26
CA LYS A 18 -14.51 -9.71 10.04
C LYS A 18 -13.75 -8.41 10.29
N PHE A 19 -13.73 -7.93 11.54
CA PHE A 19 -13.11 -6.66 11.92
C PHE A 19 -11.62 -6.85 12.19
N LEU A 20 -10.85 -6.90 11.10
CA LEU A 20 -9.39 -6.87 11.15
C LEU A 20 -8.89 -5.72 10.27
N GLU A 21 -8.15 -4.80 10.88
CA GLU A 21 -7.69 -3.56 10.24
C GLU A 21 -6.26 -3.28 10.72
N SER A 22 -5.41 -2.75 9.83
CA SER A 22 -3.99 -2.46 10.15
C SER A 22 -3.48 -1.15 9.56
N ARG A 23 -4.38 -0.30 9.05
CA ARG A 23 -4.02 1.02 8.53
C ARG A 23 -3.49 1.92 9.66
N ASN A 24 -2.39 2.64 9.38
CA ASN A 24 -1.83 3.64 10.30
C ASN A 24 -2.76 4.86 10.47
N ASN A 25 -3.41 5.28 9.38
CA ASN A 25 -4.30 6.43 9.34
C ASN A 25 -5.65 6.04 8.73
N ASN A 26 -6.71 6.74 9.13
CA ASN A 26 -8.04 6.52 8.60
C ASN A 26 -8.20 7.14 7.19
N MET A 27 -7.70 6.43 6.18
CA MET A 27 -7.79 6.83 4.77
C MET A 27 -8.63 5.85 3.96
N TYR A 28 -9.33 6.33 2.94
CA TYR A 28 -10.05 5.47 2.01
C TYR A 28 -9.07 4.56 1.24
N ILE A 29 -9.34 3.25 1.22
CA ILE A 29 -8.57 2.26 0.44
C ILE A 29 -9.56 1.32 -0.25
N ASN A 30 -9.41 1.16 -1.57
CA ASN A 30 -10.14 0.14 -2.32
C ASN A 30 -9.27 -1.11 -2.51
N ASN A 31 -9.62 -2.20 -1.82
CA ASN A 31 -8.92 -3.49 -1.88
C ASN A 31 -9.45 -4.44 -2.98
N GLU A 32 -10.44 -4.04 -3.77
CA GLU A 32 -11.02 -4.88 -4.84
C GLU A 32 -9.99 -5.22 -5.91
N SER A 33 -9.09 -4.29 -6.22
CA SER A 33 -8.05 -4.46 -7.23
C SER A 33 -6.68 -4.00 -6.73
N ARG A 34 -5.63 -4.64 -7.22
CA ARG A 34 -4.26 -4.46 -6.71
C ARG A 34 -3.67 -3.12 -7.15
N GLU A 35 -4.01 -2.66 -8.33
CA GLU A 35 -3.57 -1.40 -8.93
C GLU A 35 -3.98 -0.17 -8.12
N ASN A 36 -4.97 -0.29 -7.23
CA ASN A 36 -5.44 0.81 -6.39
C ASN A 36 -4.46 1.20 -5.27
N TYR A 37 -3.52 0.33 -4.92
CA TYR A 37 -2.56 0.56 -3.82
C TYR A 37 -1.12 0.19 -4.19
N LEU A 38 -0.86 -0.11 -5.46
CA LEU A 38 0.47 -0.40 -5.98
C LEU A 38 1.03 0.78 -6.77
N PHE A 39 2.35 0.84 -6.82
CA PHE A 39 3.06 1.74 -7.73
C PHE A 39 3.13 1.11 -9.13
N ASN A 40 2.09 1.35 -9.93
CA ASN A 40 1.83 0.61 -11.18
C ASN A 40 2.93 0.79 -12.25
N SER A 41 3.54 1.98 -12.33
CA SER A 41 4.58 2.28 -13.31
C SER A 41 5.92 1.58 -13.03
N SER A 42 6.06 0.90 -11.88
CA SER A 42 7.32 0.40 -11.32
C SER A 42 8.32 1.52 -11.02
N ILE A 43 9.25 1.29 -10.09
CA ILE A 43 10.24 2.30 -9.69
C ILE A 43 11.09 2.73 -10.90
N ASN A 44 11.59 1.76 -11.67
CA ASN A 44 12.39 2.01 -12.88
C ASN A 44 11.62 2.74 -13.99
N GLY A 45 10.28 2.75 -13.96
CA GLY A 45 9.47 3.51 -14.92
C GLY A 45 9.56 5.02 -14.72
N ILE A 46 10.10 5.49 -13.60
CA ILE A 46 10.34 6.90 -13.31
C ILE A 46 11.33 7.49 -14.32
N GLU A 47 12.40 6.77 -14.67
CA GLU A 47 13.42 7.22 -15.63
C GLU A 47 12.85 7.48 -17.03
N GLN A 48 11.74 6.82 -17.39
CA GLN A 48 11.08 6.95 -18.68
C GLN A 48 9.99 8.04 -18.68
N SER A 49 9.73 8.66 -17.54
CA SER A 49 8.62 9.60 -17.38
C SER A 49 9.06 11.02 -17.73
N ASP A 50 8.33 11.66 -18.65
CA ASP A 50 8.59 13.06 -19.02
C ASP A 50 8.07 14.06 -17.97
N LEU A 51 7.03 13.67 -17.24
CA LEU A 51 6.38 14.50 -16.24
C LEU A 51 5.86 13.65 -15.08
N ILE A 52 6.11 14.12 -13.85
CA ILE A 52 5.66 13.49 -12.62
C ILE A 52 4.76 14.46 -11.87
N LEU A 53 3.54 14.01 -11.54
CA LEU A 53 2.62 14.74 -10.68
C LEU A 53 2.51 14.04 -9.32
N LEU A 54 2.88 14.75 -8.26
CA LEU A 54 2.78 14.27 -6.88
C LEU A 54 1.55 14.87 -6.22
N ILE A 55 0.63 14.02 -5.76
CA ILE A 55 -0.61 14.44 -5.07
C ILE A 55 -0.53 14.01 -3.61
N GLY A 56 -0.38 14.97 -2.70
CA GLY A 56 -0.42 14.72 -1.25
C GLY A 56 0.70 13.81 -0.72
N SER A 57 1.79 13.62 -1.47
CA SER A 57 2.95 12.81 -1.08
C SER A 57 4.22 13.64 -1.06
N ASN A 58 5.09 13.32 -0.11
CA ASN A 58 6.46 13.86 -0.05
C ASN A 58 7.49 12.70 -0.11
N PRO A 59 7.91 12.28 -1.31
CA PRO A 59 8.78 11.11 -1.47
C PRO A 59 10.16 11.32 -0.84
N ARG A 60 10.58 12.56 -0.57
CA ARG A 60 11.82 12.86 0.18
C ARG A 60 11.83 12.29 1.60
N TYR A 61 10.66 12.09 2.22
CA TYR A 61 10.56 11.51 3.57
C TYR A 61 9.89 10.13 3.57
N GLU A 62 8.89 9.93 2.71
CA GLU A 62 8.07 8.71 2.69
C GLU A 62 8.74 7.55 1.95
N ALA A 63 9.50 7.85 0.89
CA ALA A 63 10.12 6.87 0.01
C ALA A 63 11.43 7.42 -0.56
N THR A 64 12.42 7.63 0.32
CA THR A 64 13.70 8.31 -0.02
C THR A 64 14.40 7.72 -1.24
N ILE A 65 14.37 6.39 -1.40
CA ILE A 65 14.93 5.69 -2.56
C ILE A 65 14.19 6.08 -3.85
N LEU A 66 12.86 6.17 -3.81
CA LEU A 66 12.04 6.57 -4.97
C LEU A 66 12.33 8.01 -5.40
N ASN A 67 12.71 8.89 -4.48
CA ASN A 67 13.14 10.26 -4.80
C ASN A 67 14.59 10.34 -5.30
N ALA A 68 15.42 9.32 -5.05
CA ALA A 68 16.83 9.32 -5.41
C ALA A 68 17.10 8.74 -6.81
N GLU A 69 16.17 7.93 -7.32
CA GLU A 69 16.14 7.43 -8.70
C GLU A 69 15.77 8.53 -9.70
#